data_AF-U9SUG0-F1
#
_entry.id   AF-U9SUG0-F1
#
_cell.length_a   1.000
_cell.length_b   1.000
_cell.length_c   1.000
_cell.angle_alpha   90.00
_cell.angle_beta   90.00
_cell.angle_gamma   90.00
#
_symmetry.space_group_name_H-M   'P 1'
#
loop_
_entity.id
_entity.type
_entity.pdbx_description
1 polymer ?
#
loop_
_entity_poly.entity_id
_entity_poly.type
_entity_poly.pdbx_seq_one_letter_code
_entity_poly.pdbx_strand_id
1 'polypeptide(L)'
;MSFNNSQNIINNLLNEIKAYSFKLNEYTMCGISQNPDTNEYVIVFQKNCNCKERGDVGTDKKFEWCRPCQISDLKQNFSSWTSGNNKIDNFMEEMQLKIESHNDIIVEWIPYNQFSIIEEIRNGDFARVYLAKWKNGLLEYKEGKYKRNPSKEVTLKCLNNSQNVIDNLLNKVKSYSIKINEGNIAKIYGISQNPVTKDYVIVLPTDCNCKKCGEIYTNILVKWCKPCQINNLKQDFVNWTSGNEAIDNFIQKMQLKIERYNDMVVKWIPYNQFNIIQEIR
;
A
#
# COMPACT_ATOMS: atom_id res chain seq x y z
N MET A 1 -53.56 -25.88 21.62
CA MET A 1 -52.76 -26.69 20.68
C MET A 1 -51.77 -25.77 19.98
N SER A 2 -50.50 -25.75 20.39
CA SER A 2 -49.40 -25.15 19.60
C SER A 2 -48.05 -25.41 20.28
N PHE A 3 -47.50 -26.61 20.10
CA PHE A 3 -46.11 -26.94 20.43
C PHE A 3 -45.44 -27.71 19.28
N ASN A 4 -45.73 -27.33 18.02
CA ASN A 4 -45.24 -28.07 16.85
C ASN A 4 -44.54 -27.21 15.77
N ASN A 5 -44.31 -25.92 15.98
CA ASN A 5 -43.60 -25.11 14.97
C ASN A 5 -42.12 -24.91 15.30
N SER A 6 -41.76 -24.51 16.53
CA SER A 6 -40.34 -24.29 16.90
C SER A 6 -39.51 -25.57 16.95
N GLN A 7 -40.07 -26.66 17.50
CA GLN A 7 -39.40 -27.96 17.55
C GLN A 7 -39.20 -28.58 16.16
N ASN A 8 -40.15 -28.40 15.25
CA ASN A 8 -40.00 -28.86 13.86
C ASN A 8 -38.94 -28.04 13.10
N ILE A 9 -38.86 -26.73 13.34
CA ILE A 9 -37.80 -25.88 12.77
C ILE A 9 -36.42 -26.31 13.29
N ILE A 10 -36.28 -26.54 14.60
CA ILE A 10 -35.03 -27.01 15.22
C ILE A 10 -34.63 -28.39 14.70
N ASN A 11 -35.59 -29.32 14.60
CA ASN A 11 -35.32 -30.66 14.08
C ASN A 11 -34.92 -30.65 12.60
N ASN A 12 -35.54 -29.78 11.78
CA ASN A 12 -35.14 -29.58 10.39
C ASN A 12 -33.72 -29.00 10.29
N LEU A 13 -33.39 -27.97 11.09
CA LEU A 13 -32.04 -27.41 11.17
C LEU A 13 -31.00 -28.48 11.55
N LEU A 14 -31.30 -29.31 12.55
CA LEU A 14 -30.42 -30.40 12.99
C LEU A 14 -30.22 -31.48 11.91
N ASN A 15 -31.25 -31.76 11.11
CA ASN A 15 -31.16 -32.70 10.00
C ASN A 15 -30.36 -32.14 8.82
N GLU A 16 -30.52 -30.85 8.51
CA GLU A 16 -29.68 -30.16 7.52
C GLU A 16 -28.22 -30.13 7.95
N ILE A 17 -27.93 -29.81 9.22
CA ILE A 17 -26.57 -29.84 9.80
C ILE A 17 -25.92 -31.21 9.59
N LYS A 18 -26.65 -32.29 9.91
CA LYS A 18 -26.18 -33.66 9.67
C LYS A 18 -25.96 -33.95 8.18
N ALA A 19 -26.79 -33.43 7.28
CA ALA A 19 -26.62 -33.62 5.84
C ALA A 19 -25.39 -32.87 5.29
N TYR A 20 -25.11 -31.66 5.79
CA TYR A 20 -23.95 -30.86 5.37
C TYR A 20 -22.62 -31.37 5.93
N SER A 21 -22.60 -31.93 7.15
CA SER A 21 -21.36 -32.45 7.76
C SER A 21 -20.70 -33.58 6.96
N PHE A 22 -21.45 -34.27 6.10
CA PHE A 22 -20.93 -35.34 5.23
C PHE A 22 -20.55 -34.89 3.81
N LYS A 23 -20.93 -33.67 3.38
CA LYS A 23 -20.80 -33.24 1.97
C LYS A 23 -19.69 -32.24 1.68
N LEU A 24 -19.20 -31.51 2.68
CA LEU A 24 -18.28 -30.40 2.47
C LEU A 24 -16.86 -30.74 2.90
N ASN A 25 -16.11 -31.48 2.06
CA ASN A 25 -14.67 -31.75 2.28
C ASN A 25 -13.82 -30.46 2.30
N GLU A 26 -14.38 -29.31 1.90
CA GLU A 26 -13.72 -28.00 1.88
C GLU A 26 -14.23 -27.04 2.97
N TYR A 27 -15.18 -27.44 3.83
CA TYR A 27 -15.71 -26.56 4.86
C TYR A 27 -16.00 -27.32 6.16
N THR A 28 -15.44 -26.86 7.28
CA THR A 28 -15.82 -27.31 8.62
C THR A 28 -16.95 -26.45 9.15
N MET A 29 -18.03 -27.05 9.64
CA MET A 29 -19.03 -26.31 10.40
C MET A 29 -18.44 -25.86 11.73
N CYS A 30 -18.49 -24.56 12.01
CA CYS A 30 -17.88 -23.95 13.20
C CYS A 30 -18.88 -23.47 14.24
N GLY A 31 -20.14 -23.27 13.85
CA GLY A 31 -21.17 -22.85 14.78
C GLY A 31 -22.49 -22.54 14.12
N ILE A 32 -23.43 -22.07 14.92
CA ILE A 32 -24.74 -21.59 14.49
C ILE A 32 -24.93 -20.21 15.13
N SER A 33 -25.38 -19.23 14.36
CA SER A 33 -25.75 -17.91 14.85
C SER A 33 -27.24 -17.68 14.62
N GLN A 34 -27.82 -16.75 15.37
CA GLN A 34 -29.20 -16.33 15.21
C GLN A 34 -29.25 -14.83 14.98
N ASN A 35 -30.00 -14.40 13.95
CA ASN A 35 -30.29 -13.00 13.73
C ASN A 35 -31.20 -12.49 14.87
N PRO A 36 -30.78 -11.49 15.67
CA PRO A 36 -31.57 -11.01 16.82
C PRO A 36 -32.87 -10.30 16.41
N ASP A 37 -32.95 -9.81 15.18
CA ASP A 37 -34.11 -9.06 14.68
C ASP A 37 -35.12 -9.98 13.97
N THR A 38 -34.64 -10.98 13.22
CA THR A 38 -35.50 -11.87 12.40
C THR A 38 -35.72 -13.25 13.02
N ASN A 39 -34.99 -13.62 14.08
CA ASN A 39 -34.92 -14.97 14.67
C ASN A 39 -34.46 -16.08 13.70
N GLU A 40 -33.95 -15.73 12.52
CA GLU A 40 -33.42 -16.70 11.56
C GLU A 40 -32.08 -17.27 12.03
N TYR A 41 -31.92 -18.58 11.88
CA TYR A 41 -30.67 -19.27 12.19
C TYR A 41 -29.79 -19.38 10.95
N VAL A 42 -28.50 -19.10 11.12
CA VAL A 42 -27.49 -19.29 10.07
C VAL A 42 -26.43 -20.26 10.57
N ILE A 43 -26.07 -21.24 9.74
CA ILE A 43 -24.97 -22.16 10.01
C ILE A 43 -23.68 -21.50 9.52
N VAL A 44 -22.68 -21.42 10.42
CA VAL A 44 -21.39 -20.83 10.12
C VAL A 44 -20.43 -21.94 9.71
N PHE A 45 -19.94 -21.85 8.48
CA PHE A 45 -18.93 -22.75 7.94
C PHE A 45 -17.59 -22.01 7.82
N GLN A 46 -16.52 -22.62 8.32
CA GLN A 46 -15.15 -22.22 8.03
C GLN A 46 -14.64 -23.02 6.85
N LYS A 47 -14.10 -22.34 5.83
CA LYS A 47 -13.45 -23.02 4.71
C LYS A 47 -12.18 -23.74 5.20
N ASN A 48 -12.14 -25.05 5.00
CA ASN A 48 -10.94 -25.86 5.17
C ASN A 48 -10.06 -25.67 3.96
N CYS A 49 -8.84 -25.19 4.18
CA CYS A 49 -7.87 -25.11 3.12
C CYS A 49 -6.91 -26.32 3.15
N ASN A 50 -7.13 -27.23 2.22
CA ASN A 50 -6.47 -28.54 2.16
C ASN A 50 -5.01 -28.47 1.67
N CYS A 51 -4.45 -27.27 1.45
CA CYS A 51 -3.04 -27.13 1.05
C CYS A 51 -2.07 -27.74 2.08
N LYS A 52 -2.50 -27.83 3.35
CA LYS A 52 -1.73 -28.41 4.45
C LYS A 52 -1.46 -29.92 4.25
N GLU A 53 -2.35 -30.62 3.55
CA GLU A 53 -2.25 -32.08 3.34
C GLU A 53 -1.56 -32.46 2.02
N ARG A 54 -1.58 -31.56 1.02
CA ARG A 54 -1.15 -31.88 -0.36
C ARG A 54 0.29 -31.46 -0.69
N GLY A 55 0.92 -30.65 0.15
CA GLY A 55 2.29 -30.16 -0.12
C GLY A 55 2.36 -29.22 -1.34
N ASP A 56 1.28 -28.49 -1.59
CA ASP A 56 1.15 -27.63 -2.77
C ASP A 56 2.20 -26.49 -2.78
N VAL A 57 2.61 -26.08 -3.99
CA VAL A 57 3.49 -24.92 -4.23
C VAL A 57 2.83 -23.66 -3.67
N GLY A 58 3.58 -22.85 -2.91
CA GLY A 58 3.06 -21.62 -2.27
C GLY A 58 2.45 -21.84 -0.88
N THR A 59 2.89 -22.88 -0.17
CA THR A 59 2.59 -23.11 1.24
C THR A 59 3.77 -22.74 2.12
N ASP A 60 3.51 -22.01 3.20
CA ASP A 60 4.49 -21.82 4.28
C ASP A 60 3.97 -22.53 5.52
N LYS A 61 4.55 -23.71 5.79
CA LYS A 61 4.16 -24.56 6.93
C LYS A 61 4.47 -23.90 8.28
N LYS A 62 5.47 -23.01 8.35
CA LYS A 62 5.82 -22.31 9.58
C LYS A 62 4.75 -21.28 9.97
N PHE A 63 4.14 -20.64 8.97
CA PHE A 63 3.12 -19.61 9.18
C PHE A 63 1.69 -20.09 8.92
N GLU A 64 1.52 -21.40 8.68
CA GLU A 64 0.25 -22.03 8.32
C GLU A 64 -0.45 -21.36 7.13
N TRP A 65 0.34 -20.83 6.20
CA TRP A 65 -0.15 -20.01 5.11
C TRP A 65 -0.21 -20.79 3.80
N CYS A 66 -1.20 -20.51 2.97
CA CYS A 66 -1.29 -21.02 1.61
C CYS A 66 -1.83 -19.94 0.67
N ARG A 67 -1.08 -19.67 -0.39
CA ARG A 67 -1.40 -18.65 -1.39
C ARG A 67 -2.80 -18.84 -2.01
N PRO A 68 -3.15 -20.01 -2.59
CA PRO A 68 -4.51 -20.26 -3.08
C PRO A 68 -5.63 -19.92 -2.09
N CYS A 69 -5.46 -20.23 -0.80
CA CYS A 69 -6.44 -19.91 0.23
C CYS A 69 -6.58 -18.41 0.42
N GLN A 70 -5.45 -17.71 0.58
CA GLN A 70 -5.47 -16.25 0.73
C GLN A 70 -6.13 -15.59 -0.48
N ILE A 71 -5.78 -15.98 -1.70
CA ILE A 71 -6.41 -15.43 -2.90
C ILE A 71 -7.91 -15.73 -2.93
N SER A 72 -8.34 -16.94 -2.53
CA SER A 72 -9.76 -17.28 -2.43
C SER A 72 -10.49 -16.44 -1.39
N ASP A 73 -9.89 -16.20 -0.22
CA ASP A 73 -10.49 -15.42 0.86
C ASP A 73 -10.61 -13.95 0.46
N LEU A 74 -9.57 -13.39 -0.17
CA LEU A 74 -9.59 -12.04 -0.72
C LEU A 74 -10.69 -11.91 -1.78
N LYS A 75 -10.84 -12.94 -2.65
CA LYS A 75 -11.91 -13.00 -3.65
C LYS A 75 -13.31 -12.91 -3.08
N GLN A 76 -13.56 -13.62 -1.97
CA GLN A 76 -14.86 -13.58 -1.30
C GLN A 76 -15.15 -12.23 -0.63
N ASN A 77 -14.11 -11.51 -0.21
CA ASN A 77 -14.24 -10.22 0.45
C ASN A 77 -14.25 -9.01 -0.50
N PHE A 78 -14.11 -9.21 -1.82
CA PHE A 78 -14.07 -8.11 -2.81
C PHE A 78 -15.30 -7.20 -2.77
N SER A 79 -16.48 -7.75 -2.48
CA SER A 79 -17.71 -6.97 -2.33
C SER A 79 -17.61 -5.88 -1.25
N SER A 80 -16.72 -6.06 -0.27
CA SER A 80 -16.48 -5.10 0.82
C SER A 80 -15.42 -4.03 0.48
N TRP A 81 -14.69 -4.19 -0.63
CA TRP A 81 -13.60 -3.29 -1.07
C TRP A 81 -13.83 -2.70 -2.47
N THR A 82 -15.08 -2.64 -2.92
CA THR A 82 -15.40 -1.96 -4.18
C THR A 82 -15.33 -0.44 -4.02
N SER A 83 -14.73 0.20 -5.00
CA SER A 83 -14.73 1.65 -5.18
C SER A 83 -15.98 2.18 -5.89
N GLY A 84 -16.79 1.28 -6.46
CA GLY A 84 -17.83 1.64 -7.44
C GLY A 84 -17.29 2.02 -8.82
N ASN A 85 -15.96 1.93 -9.03
CA ASN A 85 -15.32 2.14 -10.33
C ASN A 85 -14.64 0.85 -10.80
N ASN A 86 -15.19 0.24 -11.85
CA ASN A 86 -14.70 -1.04 -12.38
C ASN A 86 -13.21 -1.02 -12.76
N LYS A 87 -12.66 0.09 -13.26
CA LYS A 87 -11.22 0.17 -13.59
C LYS A 87 -10.35 0.07 -12.34
N ILE A 88 -10.74 0.77 -11.27
CA ILE A 88 -10.02 0.71 -9.98
C ILE A 88 -10.19 -0.68 -9.38
N ASP A 89 -11.41 -1.22 -9.35
CA ASP A 89 -11.70 -2.52 -8.73
C ASP A 89 -10.91 -3.65 -9.42
N ASN A 90 -10.89 -3.66 -10.76
CA ASN A 90 -10.08 -4.60 -11.54
C ASN A 90 -8.58 -4.45 -11.22
N PHE A 91 -8.09 -3.22 -11.12
CA PHE A 91 -6.70 -2.96 -10.76
C PHE A 91 -6.35 -3.45 -9.35
N MET A 92 -7.26 -3.27 -8.40
CA MET A 92 -7.10 -3.76 -7.03
C MET A 92 -7.03 -5.28 -7.01
N GLU A 93 -7.87 -5.97 -7.78
CA GLU A 93 -7.80 -7.42 -7.94
C GLU A 93 -6.44 -7.85 -8.55
N GLU A 94 -5.98 -7.18 -9.62
CA GLU A 94 -4.66 -7.45 -10.20
C GLU A 94 -3.51 -7.33 -9.19
N MET A 95 -3.56 -6.32 -8.31
CA MET A 95 -2.54 -6.12 -7.29
C MET A 95 -2.57 -7.21 -6.21
N GLN A 96 -3.77 -7.61 -5.77
CA GLN A 96 -3.92 -8.66 -4.76
C GLN A 96 -3.52 -10.05 -5.31
N LEU A 97 -3.70 -10.31 -6.60
CA LEU A 97 -3.25 -11.56 -7.24
C LEU A 97 -1.73 -11.71 -7.29
N LYS A 98 -0.97 -10.61 -7.12
CA LYS A 98 0.51 -10.63 -7.07
C LYS A 98 1.08 -11.08 -5.71
N ILE A 99 0.24 -11.31 -4.71
CA ILE A 99 0.68 -11.80 -3.40
C ILE A 99 1.36 -13.16 -3.57
N GLU A 100 2.59 -13.28 -3.08
CA GLU A 100 3.43 -14.47 -3.15
C GLU A 100 3.83 -14.97 -1.75
N SER A 101 3.64 -14.15 -0.72
CA SER A 101 3.99 -14.44 0.66
C SER A 101 2.92 -13.98 1.64
N HIS A 102 2.86 -14.65 2.80
CA HIS A 102 1.93 -14.34 3.88
C HIS A 102 2.10 -12.91 4.44
N ASN A 103 3.29 -12.34 4.29
CA ASN A 103 3.61 -10.99 4.77
C ASN A 103 3.50 -9.92 3.68
N ASP A 104 3.12 -10.26 2.45
CA ASP A 104 2.90 -9.25 1.43
C ASP A 104 1.71 -8.35 1.81
N ILE A 105 1.82 -7.08 1.42
CA ILE A 105 0.80 -6.08 1.69
C ILE A 105 -0.42 -6.37 0.83
N ILE A 106 -1.57 -6.48 1.49
CA ILE A 106 -2.86 -6.51 0.82
C ILE A 106 -3.23 -5.07 0.50
N VAL A 107 -3.24 -4.73 -0.79
CA VAL A 107 -3.67 -3.40 -1.24
C VAL A 107 -5.19 -3.32 -1.09
N GLU A 108 -5.68 -2.32 -0.36
CA GLU A 108 -7.12 -2.15 -0.06
C GLU A 108 -7.71 -0.91 -0.75
N TRP A 109 -8.98 -0.97 -1.14
CA TRP A 109 -9.77 0.24 -1.30
C TRP A 109 -10.20 0.72 0.08
N ILE A 110 -9.78 1.92 0.45
CA ILE A 110 -9.96 2.42 1.81
C ILE A 110 -10.97 3.56 1.79
N PRO A 111 -12.13 3.43 2.46
CA PRO A 111 -13.09 4.53 2.60
C PRO A 111 -12.42 5.76 3.21
N TYR A 112 -12.62 6.93 2.60
CA TYR A 112 -11.89 8.15 2.99
C TYR A 112 -12.15 8.59 4.44
N ASN A 113 -13.32 8.28 4.98
CA ASN A 113 -13.69 8.54 6.38
C ASN A 113 -12.86 7.74 7.40
N GLN A 114 -12.01 6.81 6.95
CA GLN A 114 -11.06 6.09 7.80
C GLN A 114 -9.83 6.92 8.15
N PHE A 115 -9.64 8.08 7.51
CA PHE A 115 -8.47 8.93 7.71
C PHE A 115 -8.79 10.15 8.56
N SER A 116 -7.92 10.43 9.51
CA SER A 116 -7.89 11.69 10.25
C SER A 116 -6.62 12.44 9.86
N ILE A 117 -6.76 13.55 9.14
CA ILE A 117 -5.63 14.38 8.70
C ILE A 117 -4.93 14.98 9.92
N ILE A 118 -3.60 14.89 9.94
CA ILE A 118 -2.74 15.43 11.01
C ILE A 118 -2.08 16.71 10.53
N GLU A 119 -1.41 16.65 9.38
CA GLU A 119 -0.68 17.80 8.81
C GLU A 119 -0.72 17.76 7.27
N GLU A 120 -0.66 18.94 6.66
CA GLU A 120 -0.40 19.12 5.24
C GLU A 120 1.12 19.26 5.04
N ILE A 121 1.74 18.27 4.39
CA ILE A 121 3.20 18.26 4.11
C ILE A 121 3.49 19.12 2.89
N ARG A 122 2.62 19.06 1.88
CA ARG A 122 2.78 19.81 0.64
C ARG A 122 1.44 20.13 0.02
N ASN A 123 1.33 21.38 -0.41
CA ASN A 123 0.31 21.83 -1.34
C ASN A 123 0.97 22.23 -2.66
N GLY A 124 0.81 21.42 -3.69
CA GLY A 124 1.31 21.73 -5.02
C GLY A 124 0.19 21.67 -6.04
N ASP A 125 0.43 22.28 -7.20
CA ASP A 125 -0.56 22.41 -8.28
C ASP A 125 -1.09 21.06 -8.77
N PHE A 126 -0.22 20.04 -8.79
CA PHE A 126 -0.56 18.70 -9.29
C PHE A 126 -0.99 17.71 -8.20
N ALA A 127 -0.54 17.92 -6.97
CA ALA A 127 -0.80 16.98 -5.88
C ALA A 127 -0.65 17.65 -4.52
N ARG A 128 -1.52 17.22 -3.60
CA ARG A 128 -1.42 17.53 -2.17
C ARG A 128 -0.96 16.29 -1.41
N VAL A 129 -0.15 16.50 -0.39
CA VAL A 129 0.40 15.42 0.43
C VAL A 129 0.08 15.71 1.88
N TYR A 130 -0.56 14.76 2.54
CA TYR A 130 -0.97 14.85 3.94
C TYR A 130 -0.37 13.71 4.75
N LEU A 131 -0.04 13.99 6.00
CA LEU A 131 0.09 12.95 7.02
C LEU A 131 -1.28 12.71 7.64
N ALA A 132 -1.66 11.44 7.83
CA ALA A 132 -2.94 11.08 8.42
C ALA A 132 -2.82 9.86 9.33
N LYS A 133 -3.74 9.74 10.29
CA LYS A 133 -4.02 8.50 11.02
C LYS A 133 -5.06 7.68 10.28
N TRP A 134 -4.76 6.41 10.01
CA TRP A 134 -5.70 5.43 9.48
C TRP A 134 -6.31 4.63 10.64
N LYS A 135 -7.60 4.84 10.90
CA LYS A 135 -8.33 4.25 12.05
C LYS A 135 -8.25 2.73 12.09
N ASN A 136 -8.70 2.08 11.01
CA ASN A 136 -8.70 0.61 10.92
C ASN A 136 -7.30 0.04 10.70
N GLY A 137 -6.41 0.81 10.06
CA GLY A 137 -5.07 0.39 9.74
C GLY A 137 -4.99 -0.83 8.82
N LEU A 138 -3.77 -1.32 8.63
CA LEU A 138 -3.47 -2.36 7.64
C LEU A 138 -4.00 -3.74 8.07
N LEU A 139 -4.55 -4.48 7.11
CA LEU A 139 -4.85 -5.90 7.28
C LEU A 139 -3.57 -6.75 7.11
N GLU A 140 -3.20 -7.50 8.15
CA GLU A 140 -1.99 -8.33 8.18
C GLU A 140 -2.36 -9.79 8.45
N TYR A 141 -1.70 -10.74 7.78
CA TYR A 141 -1.83 -12.17 8.09
C TYR A 141 -0.80 -12.57 9.16
N LYS A 142 -1.29 -12.89 10.36
CA LYS A 142 -0.48 -13.25 11.53
C LYS A 142 -1.08 -14.46 12.23
N GLU A 143 -0.25 -15.46 12.52
CA GLU A 143 -0.65 -16.66 13.28
C GLU A 143 -1.86 -17.36 12.65
N GLY A 144 -1.83 -17.56 11.32
CA GLY A 144 -2.90 -18.26 10.61
C GLY A 144 -4.20 -17.46 10.38
N LYS A 145 -4.27 -16.19 10.81
CA LYS A 145 -5.47 -15.36 10.70
C LYS A 145 -5.18 -13.91 10.29
N TYR A 146 -6.17 -13.27 9.68
CA TYR A 146 -6.11 -11.84 9.42
C TYR A 146 -6.36 -11.04 10.70
N LYS A 147 -5.49 -10.07 10.96
CA LYS A 147 -5.62 -9.11 12.05
C LYS A 147 -5.45 -7.70 11.49
N ARG A 148 -6.24 -6.75 11.96
CA ARG A 148 -6.00 -5.33 11.67
C ARG A 148 -5.00 -4.75 12.66
N ASN A 149 -4.13 -3.89 12.17
CA ASN A 149 -3.18 -3.12 12.97
C ASN A 149 -3.66 -1.66 13.05
N PRO A 150 -4.56 -1.33 14.00
CA PRO A 150 -5.28 -0.05 13.99
C PRO A 150 -4.38 1.14 14.32
N SER A 151 -4.90 2.34 14.02
CA SER A 151 -4.26 3.63 14.35
C SER A 151 -2.86 3.82 13.76
N LYS A 152 -2.66 3.35 12.52
CA LYS A 152 -1.40 3.48 11.79
C LYS A 152 -1.30 4.85 11.11
N GLU A 153 -0.15 5.51 11.23
CA GLU A 153 0.12 6.71 10.45
C GLU A 153 0.46 6.36 9.00
N VAL A 154 -0.07 7.16 8.07
CA VAL A 154 0.09 6.98 6.62
C VAL A 154 0.29 8.33 5.93
N THR A 155 0.93 8.30 4.77
CA THR A 155 0.97 9.44 3.86
C THR A 155 -0.16 9.31 2.85
N LEU A 156 -0.98 10.35 2.72
CA LEU A 156 -2.01 10.46 1.70
C LEU A 156 -1.51 11.38 0.58
N LYS A 157 -1.34 10.84 -0.62
CA LYS A 157 -0.99 11.63 -1.81
C LYS A 157 -2.24 11.80 -2.68
N CYS A 158 -2.89 12.95 -2.54
CA CYS A 158 -4.06 13.35 -3.33
C CYS A 158 -3.61 13.88 -4.68
N LEU A 159 -4.09 13.30 -5.77
CA LEU A 159 -3.78 13.76 -7.12
C LEU A 159 -4.90 14.67 -7.61
N ASN A 160 -4.59 15.94 -7.89
CA ASN A 160 -5.61 16.91 -8.29
C ASN A 160 -6.15 16.56 -9.68
N ASN A 161 -7.48 16.67 -9.88
CA ASN A 161 -8.17 16.37 -11.13
C ASN A 161 -7.94 14.93 -11.64
N SER A 162 -7.75 13.98 -10.72
CA SER A 162 -7.33 12.62 -11.10
C SER A 162 -8.36 11.83 -11.90
N GLN A 163 -9.63 12.25 -11.88
CA GLN A 163 -10.71 11.58 -12.62
C GLN A 163 -10.45 11.54 -14.13
N ASN A 164 -9.79 12.55 -14.68
CA ASN A 164 -9.46 12.63 -16.10
C ASN A 164 -8.19 11.85 -16.47
N VAL A 165 -7.45 11.35 -15.47
CA VAL A 165 -6.12 10.75 -15.66
C VAL A 165 -5.96 9.45 -14.85
N ILE A 166 -7.05 8.69 -14.71
CA ILE A 166 -7.07 7.40 -13.98
C ILE A 166 -5.97 6.47 -14.49
N ASP A 167 -5.79 6.37 -15.81
CA ASP A 167 -4.79 5.46 -16.37
C ASP A 167 -3.36 5.87 -15.96
N ASN A 168 -3.07 7.17 -15.83
CA ASN A 168 -1.79 7.67 -15.32
C ASN A 168 -1.61 7.37 -13.82
N LEU A 169 -2.68 7.51 -13.03
CA LEU A 169 -2.69 7.10 -11.62
C LEU A 169 -2.36 5.60 -11.52
N LEU A 170 -3.04 4.74 -12.26
CA LEU A 170 -2.84 3.29 -12.22
C LEU A 170 -1.43 2.90 -12.66
N ASN A 171 -0.91 3.51 -13.73
CA ASN A 171 0.47 3.29 -14.16
C ASN A 171 1.48 3.70 -13.10
N LYS A 172 1.24 4.81 -12.40
CA LYS A 172 2.06 5.20 -11.25
C LYS A 172 1.96 4.17 -10.13
N VAL A 173 0.75 3.73 -9.80
CA VAL A 173 0.54 2.77 -8.71
C VAL A 173 1.16 1.41 -9.00
N LYS A 174 1.22 0.97 -10.25
CA LYS A 174 1.90 -0.27 -10.68
C LYS A 174 3.40 -0.30 -10.32
N SER A 175 4.02 0.87 -10.16
CA SER A 175 5.44 0.97 -9.79
C SER A 175 5.70 0.74 -8.29
N TYR A 176 4.65 0.74 -7.46
CA TYR A 176 4.77 0.45 -6.03
C TYR A 176 4.84 -1.04 -5.77
N SER A 177 5.60 -1.39 -4.73
CA SER A 177 5.71 -2.76 -4.25
C SER A 177 4.67 -3.08 -3.19
N ILE A 178 4.30 -4.35 -3.14
CA ILE A 178 3.54 -4.95 -2.03
C ILE A 178 4.46 -5.76 -1.10
N LYS A 179 5.71 -5.98 -1.49
CA LYS A 179 6.66 -6.80 -0.73
C LYS A 179 7.31 -5.96 0.36
N ILE A 180 7.13 -6.36 1.62
CA ILE A 180 7.68 -5.62 2.77
C ILE A 180 9.21 -5.58 2.73
N ASN A 181 9.84 -6.62 2.21
CA ASN A 181 11.30 -6.80 2.23
C ASN A 181 12.04 -6.07 1.09
N GLU A 182 11.33 -5.43 0.15
CA GLU A 182 11.97 -4.68 -0.94
C GLU A 182 12.38 -3.28 -0.47
N GLY A 183 13.62 -3.17 -0.01
CA GLY A 183 14.13 -1.97 0.68
C GLY A 183 14.02 -0.66 -0.09
N ASN A 184 14.36 -0.64 -1.38
CA ASN A 184 14.46 0.60 -2.16
C ASN A 184 13.28 0.87 -3.12
N ILE A 185 12.17 0.15 -2.98
CA ILE A 185 10.95 0.38 -3.75
C ILE A 185 9.88 0.92 -2.80
N ALA A 186 9.13 1.94 -3.23
CA ALA A 186 8.05 2.50 -2.42
C ALA A 186 6.91 1.50 -2.33
N LYS A 187 6.33 1.37 -1.14
CA LYS A 187 5.22 0.44 -0.89
C LYS A 187 3.91 1.18 -0.97
N ILE A 188 2.82 0.45 -1.23
CA ILE A 188 1.47 0.98 -1.24
C ILE A 188 0.57 0.18 -0.30
N TYR A 189 -0.26 0.88 0.48
CA TYR A 189 -1.30 0.23 1.30
C TYR A 189 -2.66 0.22 0.62
N GLY A 190 -2.96 1.21 -0.21
CA GLY A 190 -4.26 1.27 -0.84
C GLY A 190 -4.51 2.50 -1.69
N ILE A 191 -5.73 2.55 -2.19
CA ILE A 191 -6.29 3.69 -2.89
C ILE A 191 -7.55 4.13 -2.13
N SER A 192 -7.80 5.43 -2.11
CA SER A 192 -9.03 6.02 -1.60
C SER A 192 -9.52 7.08 -2.59
N GLN A 193 -10.67 7.68 -2.29
CA GLN A 193 -11.20 8.81 -3.04
C GLN A 193 -11.77 9.85 -2.10
N ASN A 194 -11.36 11.09 -2.26
CA ASN A 194 -11.91 12.21 -1.52
C ASN A 194 -13.41 12.36 -1.88
N PRO A 195 -14.33 12.35 -0.89
CA PRO A 195 -15.76 12.36 -1.18
C PRO A 195 -16.24 13.70 -1.75
N VAL A 196 -15.51 14.80 -1.51
CA VAL A 196 -15.84 16.16 -1.95
C VAL A 196 -15.25 16.43 -3.33
N THR A 197 -13.93 16.34 -3.49
CA THR A 197 -13.28 16.67 -4.76
C THR A 197 -13.37 15.55 -5.78
N LYS A 198 -13.72 14.34 -5.34
CA LYS A 198 -13.67 13.10 -6.12
C LYS A 198 -12.26 12.71 -6.58
N ASP A 199 -11.23 13.40 -6.12
CA ASP A 199 -9.85 13.04 -6.42
C ASP A 199 -9.47 11.72 -5.75
N TYR A 200 -8.71 10.90 -6.47
CA TYR A 200 -8.11 9.69 -5.96
C TYR A 200 -6.91 10.03 -5.09
N VAL A 201 -6.74 9.20 -4.07
CA VAL A 201 -5.73 9.35 -3.05
C VAL A 201 -4.94 8.07 -2.97
N ILE A 202 -3.62 8.15 -3.14
CA ILE A 202 -2.72 7.03 -2.94
C ILE A 202 -2.35 6.99 -1.45
N VAL A 203 -2.50 5.83 -0.82
CA VAL A 203 -2.19 5.62 0.60
C VAL A 203 -0.86 4.88 0.73
N LEU A 204 0.13 5.57 1.29
CA LEU A 204 1.51 5.12 1.38
C LEU A 204 1.97 5.00 2.84
N PRO A 205 3.00 4.19 3.15
CA PRO A 205 3.74 4.30 4.40
C PRO A 205 4.31 5.71 4.62
N THR A 206 4.58 6.10 5.86
CA THR A 206 5.13 7.43 6.19
C THR A 206 6.62 7.58 5.86
N ASP A 207 7.34 6.47 5.67
CA ASP A 207 8.79 6.46 5.50
C ASP A 207 9.27 6.55 4.05
N CYS A 208 8.37 6.49 3.07
CA CYS A 208 8.74 6.54 1.65
C CYS A 208 8.75 7.96 1.05
N ASN A 209 8.17 8.96 1.72
CA ASN A 209 8.06 10.33 1.23
C ASN A 209 9.07 11.28 1.88
N CYS A 210 9.61 12.18 1.06
CA CYS A 210 10.42 13.30 1.49
C CYS A 210 9.60 14.29 2.30
N LYS A 211 10.00 14.53 3.55
CA LYS A 211 9.32 15.49 4.44
C LYS A 211 9.40 16.94 3.93
N LYS A 212 10.37 17.27 3.07
CA LYS A 212 10.55 18.62 2.53
C LYS A 212 9.65 18.92 1.34
N CYS A 213 9.46 17.94 0.44
CA CYS A 213 8.75 18.17 -0.82
C CYS A 213 7.60 17.20 -1.10
N GLY A 214 7.30 16.26 -0.20
CA GLY A 214 6.23 15.26 -0.37
C GLY A 214 6.43 14.24 -1.49
N GLU A 215 7.47 14.37 -2.31
CA GLU A 215 7.82 13.37 -3.32
C GLU A 215 8.42 12.12 -2.70
N ILE A 216 8.30 10.99 -3.38
CA ILE A 216 8.92 9.75 -2.93
C ILE A 216 10.43 9.89 -2.99
N TYR A 217 11.13 9.35 -2.00
CA TYR A 217 12.59 9.33 -2.01
C TYR A 217 13.10 8.56 -3.23
N THR A 218 14.11 9.12 -3.89
CA THR A 218 14.84 8.43 -4.97
C THR A 218 15.61 7.23 -4.41
N ASN A 219 16.11 7.35 -3.18
CA ASN A 219 16.60 6.23 -2.40
C ASN A 219 15.92 6.23 -1.03
N ILE A 220 15.06 5.26 -0.79
CA ILE A 220 14.21 5.19 0.42
C ILE A 220 15.03 4.80 1.64
N LEU A 221 15.99 3.88 1.47
CA LEU A 221 16.82 3.36 2.57
C LEU A 221 17.60 4.46 3.29
N VAL A 222 18.22 5.36 2.52
CA VAL A 222 18.99 6.49 3.06
C VAL A 222 18.18 7.80 3.07
N LYS A 223 16.88 7.74 2.76
CA LYS A 223 15.96 8.89 2.70
C LYS A 223 16.51 10.04 1.85
N TRP A 224 17.08 9.70 0.70
CA TRP A 224 17.65 10.66 -0.22
C TRP A 224 16.66 11.08 -1.30
N CYS A 225 16.50 12.39 -1.48
CA CYS A 225 15.56 12.99 -2.41
C CYS A 225 16.32 13.79 -3.48
N LYS A 226 16.49 13.21 -4.68
CA LYS A 226 17.16 13.87 -5.81
C LYS A 226 16.55 15.24 -6.14
N PRO A 227 15.21 15.42 -6.24
CA PRO A 227 14.62 16.73 -6.48
C PRO A 227 15.03 17.78 -5.43
N CYS A 228 15.05 17.41 -4.14
CA CYS A 228 15.49 18.33 -3.09
C CYS A 228 16.98 18.63 -3.19
N GLN A 229 17.83 17.65 -3.47
CA GLN A 229 19.26 17.92 -3.64
C GLN A 229 19.50 18.86 -4.82
N ILE A 230 18.89 18.61 -5.98
CA ILE A 230 19.01 19.48 -7.14
C ILE A 230 18.52 20.90 -6.82
N ASN A 231 17.40 21.03 -6.12
CA ASN A 231 16.89 22.34 -5.72
C ASN A 231 17.83 23.07 -4.75
N ASN A 232 18.39 22.36 -3.78
CA ASN A 232 19.40 22.93 -2.86
C ASN A 232 20.65 23.39 -3.62
N LEU A 233 21.17 22.56 -4.54
CA LEU A 233 22.34 22.93 -5.36
C LEU A 233 22.08 24.19 -6.19
N LYS A 234 20.86 24.33 -6.75
CA LYS A 234 20.46 25.55 -7.48
C LYS A 234 20.41 26.78 -6.59
N GLN A 235 19.89 26.65 -5.36
CA GLN A 235 19.81 27.76 -4.40
C GLN A 235 21.21 28.16 -3.90
N ASP A 236 22.05 27.17 -3.61
CA ASP A 236 23.40 27.38 -3.10
C ASP A 236 24.38 27.90 -4.17
N PHE A 237 24.05 27.75 -5.46
CA PHE A 237 24.92 28.13 -6.58
C PHE A 237 25.38 29.59 -6.51
N VAL A 238 24.55 30.48 -5.95
CA VAL A 238 24.84 31.91 -5.79
C VAL A 238 26.09 32.15 -4.91
N ASN A 239 26.44 31.21 -4.02
CA ASN A 239 27.49 31.40 -3.02
C ASN A 239 28.91 31.02 -3.50
N TRP A 240 29.06 30.44 -4.70
CA TRP A 240 30.35 29.92 -5.16
C TRP A 240 30.46 29.92 -6.69
N THR A 241 29.98 30.98 -7.34
CA THR A 241 30.16 31.15 -8.79
C THR A 241 31.65 31.36 -9.12
N SER A 242 32.07 30.90 -10.31
CA SER A 242 33.43 31.14 -10.80
C SER A 242 33.63 32.56 -11.34
N GLY A 243 32.54 33.29 -11.57
CA GLY A 243 32.54 34.55 -12.33
C GLY A 243 32.67 34.35 -13.84
N ASN A 244 32.78 33.11 -14.32
CA ASN A 244 32.81 32.76 -15.74
C ASN A 244 31.55 31.96 -16.11
N GLU A 245 30.72 32.56 -16.96
CA GLU A 245 29.44 31.98 -17.37
C GLU A 245 29.59 30.57 -18.00
N ALA A 246 30.62 30.34 -18.80
CA ALA A 246 30.82 29.05 -19.46
C ALA A 246 31.14 27.93 -18.46
N ILE A 247 31.99 28.22 -17.47
CA ILE A 247 32.35 27.29 -16.39
C ILE A 247 31.14 27.04 -15.49
N ASP A 248 30.43 28.10 -15.11
CA ASP A 248 29.24 28.03 -14.27
C ASP A 248 28.14 27.17 -14.92
N ASN A 249 27.90 27.38 -16.22
CA ASN A 249 26.97 26.57 -17.01
C ASN A 249 27.40 25.09 -17.09
N PHE A 250 28.71 24.82 -17.22
CA PHE A 250 29.23 23.46 -17.20
C PHE A 250 28.99 22.77 -15.84
N ILE A 251 29.29 23.47 -14.73
CA ILE A 251 29.07 22.96 -13.38
C ILE A 251 27.60 22.61 -13.16
N GLN A 252 26.68 23.52 -13.52
CA GLN A 252 25.23 23.26 -13.40
C GLN A 252 24.80 22.05 -14.22
N LYS A 253 25.28 21.91 -15.47
CA LYS A 253 25.01 20.72 -16.29
C LYS A 253 25.50 19.43 -15.63
N MET A 254 26.65 19.46 -14.95
CA MET A 254 27.16 18.29 -14.24
C MET A 254 26.34 17.96 -13.00
N GLN A 255 25.89 18.95 -12.24
CA GLN A 255 25.02 18.75 -11.07
C GLN A 255 23.65 18.14 -11.42
N LEU A 256 23.11 18.46 -12.59
CA LEU A 256 21.85 17.87 -13.07
C LEU A 256 21.98 16.37 -13.44
N LYS A 257 23.20 15.85 -13.61
CA LYS A 257 23.47 14.44 -13.94
C LYS A 257 23.58 13.53 -12.71
N ILE A 258 23.41 14.05 -11.49
CA ILE A 258 23.42 13.25 -10.26
C ILE A 258 22.28 12.23 -10.29
N GLU A 259 22.58 10.96 -10.10
CA GLU A 259 21.62 9.85 -10.06
C GLU A 259 21.59 9.13 -8.71
N ARG A 260 22.65 9.22 -7.91
CA ARG A 260 22.76 8.55 -6.60
C ARG A 260 23.15 9.52 -5.49
N TYR A 261 22.82 9.12 -4.26
CA TYR A 261 23.07 9.93 -3.06
C TYR A 261 24.56 10.17 -2.77
N ASN A 262 25.43 9.29 -3.28
CA ASN A 262 26.88 9.34 -3.10
C ASN A 262 27.61 9.78 -4.37
N ASP A 263 26.90 10.25 -5.40
CA ASP A 263 27.54 10.81 -6.58
C ASP A 263 28.33 12.06 -6.21
N MET A 264 29.50 12.22 -6.82
CA MET A 264 30.33 13.39 -6.60
C MET A 264 29.64 14.64 -7.16
N VAL A 265 29.47 15.64 -6.30
CA VAL A 265 28.95 16.95 -6.70
C VAL A 265 30.11 17.80 -7.21
N VAL A 266 30.07 18.13 -8.51
CA VAL A 266 31.02 19.08 -9.09
C VAL A 266 30.74 20.46 -8.52
N LYS A 267 31.78 21.08 -7.94
CA LYS A 267 31.71 22.44 -7.43
C LYS A 267 32.87 23.33 -7.86
N TRP A 268 32.64 24.63 -7.92
CA TRP A 268 33.72 25.59 -8.00
C TRP A 268 34.46 25.62 -6.66
N ILE A 269 35.79 25.59 -6.72
CA ILE A 269 36.65 25.68 -5.55
C ILE A 269 37.61 26.85 -5.80
N PRO A 270 37.50 27.94 -5.03
CA PRO A 270 38.43 29.06 -5.12
C PRO A 270 39.88 28.60 -4.97
N TYR A 271 40.76 29.15 -5.82
CA TYR A 271 42.16 28.74 -5.88
C TYR A 271 42.90 28.88 -4.53
N ASN A 272 42.52 29.86 -3.71
CA ASN A 272 43.10 30.09 -2.38
C ASN A 272 42.79 28.99 -1.35
N GLN A 273 42.00 27.97 -1.69
CA GLN A 273 41.77 26.81 -0.82
C GLN A 273 42.84 25.72 -0.96
N PHE A 274 43.76 25.84 -1.91
CA PHE A 274 44.81 24.85 -2.15
C PHE A 274 46.17 25.29 -1.58
N ASN A 275 46.80 24.45 -0.77
CA ASN A 275 48.10 24.72 -0.15
C ASN A 275 49.29 24.24 -0.99
N ILE A 276 49.10 23.15 -1.73
CA ILE A 276 50.13 22.50 -2.55
C ILE A 276 49.47 22.07 -3.84
N ILE A 277 50.06 22.44 -4.97
CA ILE A 277 49.61 22.06 -6.31
C ILE A 277 50.79 21.41 -7.01
N GLN A 278 50.61 20.20 -7.51
CA GLN A 278 51.61 19.46 -8.26
C GLN A 278 51.09 19.23 -9.68
N GLU A 279 51.93 19.52 -10.68
CA GLU A 279 51.64 19.23 -12.07
C GLU A 279 51.87 17.73 -12.31
N ILE A 280 50.84 17.03 -12.80
CA ILE A 280 50.95 15.63 -13.24
C ILE A 280 50.96 15.64 -14.76
N ARG A 281 52.05 15.18 -15.35
CA ARG A 281 52.22 15.02 -16.81
C ARG A 281 52.17 13.55 -17.20
#